data_AF-A0A7X3MTF6-F1
#
_entry.id   AF-A0A7X3MTF6-F1
#
_cell.length_a   1.000
_cell.length_b   1.000
_cell.length_c   1.000
_cell.angle_alpha   90.00
_cell.angle_beta   90.00
_cell.angle_gamma   90.00
#
_symmetry.space_group_name_H-M   'P 1'
#
loop_
_entity.id
_entity.type
_entity.pdbx_description
1 polymer ?
#
loop_
_entity_poly.entity_id
_entity_poly.type
_entity_poly.pdbx_seq_one_letter_code
_entity_poly.pdbx_strand_id
1 'polypeptide(L)'
;MNERTEYWWVHHDSRIQPAEVGFIGGIPMHFRFIGTEGRLRAEAAELVERLPMPPAPVFRPQAAIAAAPAAKPQKSGSWLWFIGILLLIFVVQCSGPIFDAIK
;
A
#
# COMPACT_ATOMS: atom_id res chain seq x y z
N MET A 1 -15.15 25.33 -7.36
CA MET A 1 -13.70 25.36 -7.59
C MET A 1 -13.35 24.17 -8.48
N ASN A 2 -12.58 24.36 -9.54
CA ASN A 2 -12.20 23.29 -10.46
C ASN A 2 -11.01 22.54 -9.86
N GLU A 3 -11.27 21.33 -9.34
CA GLU A 3 -10.22 20.43 -8.84
C GLU A 3 -9.75 19.56 -10.01
N ARG A 4 -8.44 19.57 -10.26
CA ARG A 4 -7.84 18.83 -11.36
C ARG A 4 -6.58 18.13 -10.90
N THR A 5 -6.45 16.84 -11.21
CA THR A 5 -5.21 16.09 -11.01
C THR A 5 -4.49 15.95 -12.34
N GLU A 6 -3.20 16.26 -12.36
CA GLU A 6 -2.33 16.08 -13.52
C GLU A 6 -1.11 15.26 -13.15
N TYR A 7 -0.44 14.68 -14.15
CA TYR A 7 0.80 13.93 -13.95
C TYR A 7 1.98 14.80 -14.36
N TRP A 8 2.98 14.88 -13.50
CA TRP A 8 4.15 15.73 -13.68
C TRP A 8 5.42 14.99 -13.26
N TRP A 9 6.52 15.29 -13.94
CA TRP A 9 7.85 15.08 -13.40
C TRP A 9 8.09 16.11 -12.30
N VAL A 10 8.31 15.62 -11.09
CA VAL A 10 8.50 16.45 -9.91
C VAL A 10 9.91 16.24 -9.38
N HIS A 11 10.64 17.33 -9.15
CA HIS A 11 11.94 17.32 -8.52
C HIS A 11 11.81 17.56 -7.01
N HIS A 12 12.24 16.60 -6.21
CA HIS A 12 12.21 16.65 -4.74
C HIS A 12 13.51 16.08 -4.17
N ASP A 13 14.11 16.80 -3.22
CA ASP A 13 15.38 16.56 -2.51
C ASP A 13 16.66 16.39 -3.37
N SER A 14 16.62 15.58 -4.43
CA SER A 14 17.72 15.36 -5.39
C SER A 14 17.30 14.41 -6.53
N ARG A 15 16.01 14.08 -6.64
CA ARG A 15 15.51 13.09 -7.60
C ARG A 15 14.33 13.67 -8.37
N ILE A 16 14.33 13.39 -9.67
CA ILE A 16 13.18 13.64 -10.55
C ILE A 16 12.39 12.34 -10.61
N GLN A 17 11.13 12.39 -10.19
CA GLN A 17 10.24 11.22 -10.16
C GLN A 17 8.86 11.61 -10.67
N PRO A 18 8.11 10.65 -11.24
CA PRO A 18 6.78 10.93 -11.73
C PRO A 18 5.82 11.01 -10.54
N ALA A 19 4.99 12.04 -10.51
CA ALA A 19 4.04 12.27 -9.44
C ALA A 19 2.68 12.74 -10.01
N GLU A 20 1.64 12.38 -9.28
CA GLU A 20 0.31 12.98 -9.42
C GLU A 20 0.31 14.30 -8.65
N VAL A 21 -0.13 15.38 -9.28
CA VAL A 21 -0.19 16.71 -8.71
C VAL A 21 -1.63 17.20 -8.75
N GLY A 22 -2.18 17.53 -7.59
CA GLY A 22 -3.53 18.05 -7.46
C GLY A 22 -3.54 19.57 -7.44
N PHE A 23 -4.32 20.15 -8.33
CA PHE A 23 -4.50 21.59 -8.50
C PHE A 23 -5.88 22.02 -8.00
N ILE A 24 -5.93 23.18 -7.34
CA ILE A 24 -7.17 23.87 -6.98
C ILE A 24 -7.11 25.27 -7.59
N GLY A 25 -8.01 25.57 -8.54
CA GLY A 25 -8.02 26.88 -9.20
C GLY A 25 -6.73 27.20 -9.98
N GLY A 26 -6.00 26.17 -10.42
CA GLY A 26 -4.71 26.32 -11.11
C GLY A 26 -3.48 26.38 -10.19
N ILE A 27 -3.67 26.37 -8.86
CA ILE A 27 -2.58 26.36 -7.90
C ILE A 27 -2.28 24.91 -7.48
N PRO A 28 -1.03 24.43 -7.57
CA PRO A 28 -0.67 23.10 -7.10
C PRO A 28 -0.73 23.08 -5.56
N MET A 29 -1.48 22.13 -5.00
CA MET A 29 -1.68 22.03 -3.56
C MET A 29 -0.87 20.88 -2.95
N HIS A 30 -0.80 19.77 -3.67
CA HIS A 30 -0.16 18.54 -3.20
C HIS A 30 0.33 17.70 -4.37
N PHE A 31 1.32 16.87 -4.10
CA PHE A 31 1.77 15.84 -5.01
C PHE A 31 1.90 14.49 -4.31
N ARG A 32 1.82 13.42 -5.09
CA ARG A 32 2.01 12.04 -4.65
C ARG A 32 2.88 11.31 -5.69
N PHE A 33 4.02 10.77 -5.28
CA PHE A 33 4.83 9.96 -6.19
C PHE A 33 4.09 8.69 -6.59
N ILE A 34 4.16 8.36 -7.88
CA ILE A 34 3.53 7.14 -8.42
C ILE A 34 4.20 5.92 -7.79
N GLY A 35 3.40 5.00 -7.24
CA GLY A 35 3.89 3.80 -6.57
C GLY A 35 4.24 3.98 -5.08
N THR A 36 3.98 5.16 -4.50
CA THR A 36 4.16 5.41 -3.06
C THR A 36 2.84 5.73 -2.37
N GLU A 37 2.72 5.33 -1.10
CA GLU A 37 1.63 5.78 -0.24
C GLU A 37 2.09 7.02 0.53
N GLY A 38 1.65 8.19 0.08
CA GLY A 38 1.95 9.45 0.74
C GLY A 38 1.60 10.68 -0.11
N ARG A 39 1.03 11.71 0.51
CA ARG A 39 0.80 13.01 -0.13
C ARG A 39 1.73 14.02 0.52
N LEU A 40 2.48 14.74 -0.30
CA LEU A 40 3.39 15.81 0.08
C LEU A 40 2.83 17.15 -0.39
N ARG A 41 3.17 18.24 0.30
CA ARG A 41 2.74 19.59 -0.08
C ARG A 41 3.48 20.04 -1.33
N ALA A 42 2.78 20.68 -2.27
CA ALA A 42 3.38 21.19 -3.51
C ALA A 42 4.56 22.13 -3.29
N GLU A 43 4.59 22.89 -2.19
CA GLU A 43 5.70 23.79 -1.82
C GLU A 43 7.04 23.06 -1.65
N ALA A 44 7.03 21.76 -1.36
CA ALA A 44 8.23 20.97 -1.13
C ALA A 44 8.93 20.51 -2.42
N ALA A 45 8.33 20.71 -3.60
CA ALA A 45 8.86 20.18 -4.84
C ALA A 45 8.64 21.09 -6.04
N GLU A 46 9.54 20.98 -7.02
CA GLU A 46 9.49 21.75 -8.25
C GLU A 46 8.83 20.92 -9.37
N LEU A 47 7.87 21.52 -10.07
CA LEU A 47 7.22 20.95 -11.25
C LEU A 47 8.14 21.14 -12.45
N VAL A 48 8.71 20.06 -12.97
CA VAL A 48 9.69 20.11 -14.06
C VAL A 48 8.99 20.11 -15.41
N GLU A 49 8.26 19.04 -15.70
CA GLU A 49 7.61 18.84 -17.00
C GLU A 49 6.29 18.08 -16.80
N ARG A 50 5.28 18.47 -17.56
CA ARG A 50 3.99 17.78 -17.56
C ARG A 50 4.10 16.48 -18.36
N LEU A 51 3.77 15.36 -17.71
CA LEU A 51 3.71 14.07 -18.38
C LEU A 51 2.53 14.02 -19.36
N PRO A 52 2.68 13.30 -20.49
CA PRO A 52 1.54 13.03 -21.36
C PRO A 52 0.46 12.31 -20.55
N MET A 53 -0.79 12.72 -20.72
CA MET A 53 -1.90 12.09 -20.01
C MET A 53 -1.92 10.60 -20.37
N PRO A 54 -1.90 9.68 -19.38
CA PRO A 54 -2.09 8.28 -19.69
C PRO A 54 -3.44 8.11 -20.40
N PRO A 55 -3.53 7.21 -21.40
CA PRO A 55 -4.79 6.94 -22.07
C PRO A 55 -5.84 6.62 -21.00
N ALA A 56 -7.02 7.24 -21.13
CA ALA A 56 -8.08 7.09 -20.16
C ALA A 56 -8.33 5.59 -19.88
N PRO A 57 -8.30 5.14 -18.62
CA PRO A 57 -8.52 3.75 -18.31
C PRO A 57 -9.90 3.35 -18.85
N VAL A 58 -9.93 2.42 -19.80
CA VAL A 58 -11.16 1.90 -20.42
C VAL A 58 -11.93 0.99 -19.45
N PHE A 59 -11.40 0.80 -18.24
CA PHE A 59 -12.17 0.24 -17.13
C PHE A 59 -13.26 1.23 -16.72
N ARG A 60 -14.40 1.12 -17.39
CA ARG A 60 -15.68 1.51 -16.81
C ARG A 60 -15.78 0.76 -15.48
N PRO A 61 -15.92 1.45 -14.34
CA PRO A 61 -16.44 0.79 -13.16
C PRO A 61 -17.78 0.20 -13.60
N GLN A 62 -17.86 -1.12 -13.69
CA GLN A 62 -19.14 -1.80 -13.77
C GLN A 62 -19.96 -1.21 -12.64
N ALA A 63 -21.12 -0.67 -13.01
CA ALA A 63 -22.05 0.06 -12.16
C ALA A 63 -22.02 -0.40 -10.71
N ALA A 64 -22.18 0.55 -9.79
CA ALA A 64 -22.57 0.37 -8.40
C ALA A 64 -23.31 -0.98 -8.18
N ILE A 65 -22.56 -2.03 -7.91
CA ILE A 65 -23.10 -3.20 -7.23
C ILE A 65 -23.19 -2.69 -5.81
N ALA A 66 -24.42 -2.43 -5.39
CA ALA A 66 -24.82 -2.11 -4.03
C ALA A 66 -23.84 -2.75 -3.05
N ALA A 67 -23.32 -1.94 -2.13
CA ALA A 67 -22.48 -2.35 -1.04
C ALA A 67 -23.03 -3.63 -0.40
N ALA A 68 -22.46 -4.78 -0.80
CA ALA A 68 -22.48 -5.95 0.05
C ALA A 68 -21.63 -5.56 1.25
N PRO A 69 -22.14 -5.65 2.49
CA PRO A 69 -21.34 -5.35 3.66
C PRO A 69 -20.12 -6.26 3.61
N ALA A 70 -18.94 -5.66 3.67
CA ALA A 70 -17.67 -6.35 3.71
C ALA A 70 -17.78 -7.49 4.71
N ALA A 71 -17.77 -8.74 4.21
CA ALA A 71 -17.53 -9.89 5.05
C ALA A 71 -16.21 -9.59 5.75
N LYS A 72 -16.27 -9.43 7.08
CA LYS A 72 -15.08 -9.33 7.93
C LYS A 72 -14.06 -10.34 7.41
N PRO A 73 -12.76 -10.02 7.30
CA PRO A 73 -11.78 -11.06 7.10
C PRO A 73 -11.97 -12.03 8.26
N GLN A 74 -12.53 -13.21 7.98
CA GLN A 74 -12.49 -14.31 8.92
C GLN A 74 -11.01 -14.50 9.19
N LYS A 75 -10.55 -14.02 10.35
CA LYS A 75 -9.33 -14.50 11.00
C LYS A 75 -9.56 -15.97 11.35
N SER A 76 -9.74 -16.81 10.34
CA SER A 76 -9.51 -18.24 10.41
C SER A 76 -8.03 -18.45 10.07
N GLY A 77 -7.16 -17.73 10.80
CA GLY A 77 -5.80 -18.20 10.99
C GLY A 77 -5.97 -19.45 11.81
N SER A 78 -5.98 -20.59 11.13
CA SER A 78 -6.31 -21.90 11.65
C SER A 78 -5.68 -22.11 13.02
N TRP A 79 -6.50 -22.22 14.06
CA TRP A 79 -6.07 -22.54 15.43
C TRP A 79 -5.21 -23.83 15.47
N LEU A 80 -5.40 -24.68 14.46
CA LEU A 80 -4.60 -25.87 14.20
C LEU A 80 -3.10 -25.56 13.96
N TRP A 81 -2.77 -24.44 13.32
CA TRP A 81 -1.38 -24.02 13.10
C TRP A 81 -0.71 -23.63 14.43
N PHE A 82 -1.45 -22.97 15.31
CA PHE A 82 -0.99 -22.63 16.65
C PHE A 82 -0.76 -23.88 17.51
N ILE A 83 -1.69 -24.85 17.45
CA ILE A 83 -1.52 -26.16 18.12
C ILE A 83 -0.31 -26.90 17.56
N GLY A 84 -0.11 -26.88 16.23
CA GLY A 84 1.05 -27.49 15.59
C GLY A 84 2.39 -26.91 16.05
N ILE A 85 2.48 -25.59 16.19
CA ILE A 85 3.69 -24.92 16.69
C ILE A 85 3.94 -25.26 18.17
N LEU A 86 2.90 -25.24 19.00
CA LEU A 86 3.01 -25.62 20.41
C LEU A 86 3.50 -27.06 20.56
N LEU A 87 2.95 -27.99 19.78
CA LEU A 87 3.38 -29.39 19.78
C LEU A 87 4.85 -29.53 19.35
N LEU A 88 5.26 -28.82 18.28
CA LEU A 88 6.63 -28.87 17.78
C LEU A 88 7.64 -28.38 18.84
N ILE A 89 7.33 -27.27 19.51
CA ILE A 89 8.17 -26.75 20.60
C ILE A 89 8.23 -27.75 21.76
N PHE A 90 7.11 -28.38 22.10
CA PHE A 90 7.05 -29.37 23.17
C PHE A 90 7.89 -30.61 22.86
N VAL A 91 7.84 -31.12 21.63
CA VAL A 91 8.68 -32.24 21.18
C VAL A 91 10.16 -31.89 21.27
N VAL A 92 10.56 -30.70 20.80
CA VAL A 92 11.95 -30.25 20.88
C VAL A 92 12.39 -30.14 22.34
N GLN A 93 11.58 -29.53 23.20
CA GLN A 93 11.91 -29.38 24.62
C GLN A 93 11.89 -30.68 25.40
N CYS A 94 11.10 -31.68 25.02
CA CYS A 94 11.15 -33.00 25.63
C CYS A 94 12.31 -33.83 25.09
N SER A 95 12.71 -33.65 23.83
CA SER A 95 13.79 -34.46 23.22
C SER A 95 15.16 -34.27 23.89
N GLY A 96 15.48 -33.04 24.33
CA GLY A 96 16.73 -32.76 25.07
C GLY A 96 16.83 -33.49 26.44
N PRO A 97 15.93 -33.22 27.40
CA PRO A 97 15.98 -33.83 28.73
C PRO A 97 15.67 -35.33 28.72
N ILE A 98 14.92 -35.86 27.74
CA ILE A 98 14.74 -37.32 27.60
C ILE A 98 16.06 -37.99 27.19
N PHE A 99 16.85 -37.39 26.28
CA PHE A 99 18.17 -37.93 25.93
C PHE A 99 19.17 -37.83 27.08
N ASP A 100 19.08 -36.78 27.91
CA ASP A 100 19.95 -36.59 29.06
C ASP A 100 19.60 -37.55 30.23
N ALA A 101 18.31 -37.88 30.41
CA ALA A 101 17.84 -38.80 31.46
C ALA A 101 18.04 -40.30 31.13
N ILE A 102 18.31 -40.65 29.87
CA ILE A 102 18.59 -42.04 29.43
C ILE A 102 20.10 -42.37 29.48
N LYS A 103 20.95 -41.37 29.68
CA LYS A 103 22.41 -41.52 29.75
C LYS A 103 22.88 -41.80 31.18
#